data_AF-A0A8H5FIS8-F1
#
_entry.id   AF-A0A8H5FIS8-F1
#
_cell.length_a   1.000
_cell.length_b   1.000
_cell.length_c   1.000
_cell.angle_alpha   90.00
_cell.angle_beta   90.00
_cell.angle_gamma   90.00
#
_symmetry.space_group_name_H-M   'P 1'
#
loop_
_entity.id
_entity.type
_entity.pdbx_description
1 polymer ?
#
loop_
_entity_poly.entity_id
_entity_poly.type
_entity_poly.pdbx_seq_one_letter_code
_entity_poly.pdbx_strand_id
1 'polypeptide(L)'
;MQAICMRMVEVRRLTEKPDVPIIIVTYASAGRNTPPMDTLRWIAQHMTPANGSQITTTPEEQMLLLTILNSNSKRLSSDFKAEYQKKRVQGEEERLFFFSFLLPMGPLSHEDLAKLTKTEGCVVCEKKGVSKCSGCLAVEYCGSECQKLHWKEHKSLCKTLTGAKFHPLKFNYETEDIRIANMLGIPLAATGVSTRAMKTPDIENSTRFTDPNHPKGPPPNIHGNNPFLIKVQRNRVKEDGEMIIHDRKRSFEAYLTRGGRRGGPEDGWLEGYYPSMRDLPSVDELAKMLKDMEIKGGKGTGTVTDTEAWEKARVAFREEDEELKKSGGGQPTNPMFPWATGTGKIYRYARRKGVNELEVCWDRNPEKTPVW
;
A
#
# COMPACT_ATOMS: atom_id res chain seq x y z
N MET A 1 19.89 12.31 29.51
CA MET A 1 19.74 12.88 28.17
C MET A 1 20.51 11.97 27.23
N GLN A 2 19.85 11.44 26.19
CA GLN A 2 20.51 10.61 25.17
C GLN A 2 20.51 11.41 23.88
N ALA A 3 21.67 11.46 23.22
CA ALA A 3 21.85 12.21 21.98
C ALA A 3 22.71 11.39 21.02
N ILE A 4 22.40 11.49 19.74
CA ILE A 4 23.18 10.90 18.66
C ILE A 4 23.79 12.06 17.89
N CYS A 5 25.11 12.05 17.80
CA CYS A 5 25.86 13.03 17.04
C CYS A 5 26.34 12.36 15.78
N MET A 6 26.06 12.95 14.63
CA MET A 6 26.34 12.35 13.34
C MET A 6 26.88 13.41 12.38
N ARG A 7 27.89 13.03 11.60
CA ARG A 7 28.45 13.86 10.53
C ARG A 7 28.42 13.08 9.23
N MET A 8 27.96 13.73 8.17
CA MET A 8 28.16 13.25 6.81
C MET A 8 29.62 13.46 6.41
N VAL A 9 30.27 12.39 5.98
CA VAL A 9 31.69 12.43 5.61
C VAL A 9 31.87 12.55 4.11
N GLU A 10 31.13 11.75 3.36
CA GLU A 10 31.14 11.75 1.90
C GLU A 10 29.87 11.07 1.36
N VAL A 11 29.57 11.34 0.09
CA VAL A 11 28.50 10.66 -0.64
C VAL A 11 29.14 9.90 -1.80
N ARG A 12 28.88 8.59 -1.88
CA ARG A 12 29.30 7.77 -3.02
C ARG A 12 28.10 7.34 -3.83
N ARG A 13 28.35 6.84 -5.04
CA ARG A 13 27.36 6.21 -5.91
C ARG A 13 27.42 4.70 -5.71
N LEU A 14 26.28 4.08 -5.35
CA LEU A 14 26.20 2.64 -5.11
C LEU A 14 25.94 1.86 -6.41
N THR A 15 25.03 2.36 -7.25
CA THR A 15 24.63 1.72 -8.52
C THR A 15 24.53 2.77 -9.62
N GLU A 16 24.78 2.36 -10.87
CA GLU A 16 24.64 3.28 -12.01
C GLU A 16 23.17 3.54 -12.37
N LYS A 17 22.32 2.51 -12.27
CA LYS A 17 20.87 2.58 -12.55
C LYS A 17 20.09 1.64 -11.62
N PRO A 18 19.20 2.15 -10.75
CA PRO A 18 18.97 3.57 -10.45
C PRO A 18 20.21 4.23 -9.85
N ASP A 19 20.32 5.55 -9.96
CA ASP A 19 21.40 6.32 -9.32
C ASP A 19 21.12 6.39 -7.82
N VAL A 20 21.74 5.50 -7.04
CA VAL A 20 21.51 5.38 -5.60
C VAL A 20 22.70 5.99 -4.85
N PRO A 21 22.53 7.16 -4.19
CA PRO A 21 23.53 7.68 -3.28
C PRO A 21 23.71 6.74 -2.08
N ILE A 22 24.94 6.61 -1.60
CA ILE A 22 25.25 6.09 -0.28
C ILE A 22 25.93 7.19 0.51
N ILE A 23 25.33 7.57 1.63
CA ILE A 23 25.80 8.65 2.49
C ILE A 23 26.66 8.02 3.58
N ILE A 24 27.97 8.22 3.51
CA ILE A 24 28.88 7.75 4.54
C ILE A 24 28.81 8.71 5.73
N VAL A 25 28.61 8.15 6.91
CA VAL A 25 28.47 8.93 8.15
C VAL A 25 29.43 8.44 9.23
N THR A 26 29.91 9.38 10.04
CA THR A 26 30.45 9.07 11.37
C THR A 26 29.40 9.38 12.41
N TYR A 27 29.29 8.55 13.45
CA TYR A 27 28.36 8.80 14.53
C TYR A 27 28.90 8.40 15.91
N ALA A 28 28.45 9.10 16.94
CA ALA A 28 28.67 8.77 18.34
C ALA A 28 27.37 8.95 19.11
N SER A 29 27.20 8.19 20.20
CA SER A 29 26.04 8.32 21.09
C SER A 29 26.49 8.78 22.47
N ALA A 30 25.97 9.91 22.93
CA ALA A 30 26.11 10.35 24.31
C ALA A 30 24.92 9.86 25.14
N GLY A 31 25.18 9.32 26.32
CA GLY A 31 24.16 8.77 27.20
C GLY A 31 24.66 8.70 28.65
N ARG A 32 23.89 8.08 29.56
CA ARG A 32 24.30 7.95 30.97
C ARG A 32 25.62 7.19 31.16
N ASN A 33 25.95 6.28 30.24
CA ASN A 33 27.11 5.38 30.35
C ASN A 33 28.26 5.74 29.39
N THR A 34 28.10 6.76 28.55
CA THR A 34 29.13 7.18 27.58
C THR A 34 29.48 8.64 27.85
N PRO A 35 30.74 8.98 28.18
CA PRO A 35 31.12 10.33 28.57
C PRO A 35 30.68 11.37 27.52
N PRO A 36 29.80 12.33 27.87
CA PRO A 36 29.31 13.32 26.92
C PRO A 36 30.39 14.28 26.44
N MET A 37 31.49 14.42 27.19
CA MET A 37 32.41 15.55 27.07
C MET A 37 33.12 15.60 25.73
N ASP A 38 33.60 14.48 25.21
CA ASP A 38 34.31 14.46 23.92
C ASP A 38 33.34 14.66 22.74
N THR A 39 32.13 14.11 22.84
CA THR A 39 31.08 14.30 21.84
C THR A 39 30.56 15.74 21.84
N LEU A 40 30.34 16.34 23.01
CA LEU A 40 29.90 17.72 23.17
C LEU A 40 30.97 18.72 22.73
N ARG A 41 32.24 18.46 23.05
CA ARG A 41 33.36 19.29 22.59
C ARG A 41 33.46 19.26 21.06
N TRP A 42 33.36 18.08 20.47
CA TRP A 42 33.35 17.92 19.03
C TRP A 42 32.19 18.71 18.38
N ILE A 43 30.98 18.61 18.93
CA ILE A 43 29.82 19.40 18.47
C ILE A 43 30.14 20.89 18.54
N ALA A 44 30.63 21.38 19.67
CA ALA A 44 30.92 22.80 19.86
C ALA A 44 31.98 23.33 18.88
N GLN A 45 32.91 22.49 18.44
CA GLN A 45 33.95 22.84 17.48
C GLN A 45 33.47 22.78 16.02
N HIS A 46 32.56 21.87 15.68
CA HIS A 46 32.24 21.53 14.28
C HIS A 46 30.83 21.94 13.84
N MET A 47 29.89 22.13 14.78
CA MET A 47 28.54 22.58 14.47
C MET A 47 28.40 24.09 14.64
N THR A 48 27.96 24.72 13.57
CA THR A 48 27.49 26.10 13.48
C THR A 48 26.04 26.07 12.98
N PRO A 49 25.27 27.16 13.13
CA PRO A 49 23.93 27.25 12.55
C PRO A 49 23.90 27.04 11.01
N ALA A 50 25.02 27.27 10.32
CA ALA A 50 25.12 27.16 8.86
C ALA A 50 25.42 25.74 8.36
N ASN A 51 25.93 24.83 9.20
CA ASN A 51 26.37 23.48 8.81
C ASN A 51 25.84 22.36 9.73
N GLY A 52 24.97 22.71 10.69
CA GLY A 52 24.40 21.79 11.66
C GLY A 52 22.87 21.80 11.62
N SER A 53 22.27 20.66 11.97
CA SER A 53 20.82 20.56 12.17
C SER A 53 20.54 19.77 13.44
N GLN A 54 19.60 20.26 14.24
CA GLN A 54 19.11 19.54 15.42
C GLN A 54 17.79 18.88 15.09
N ILE A 55 17.72 17.56 15.27
CA ILE A 55 16.51 16.76 15.03
C ILE A 55 16.04 16.21 16.38
N THR A 56 14.79 16.50 16.74
CA THR A 56 14.15 15.96 17.95
C THR A 56 13.39 14.70 17.61
N THR A 57 13.62 13.62 18.36
CA THR A 57 13.03 12.28 18.14
C THR A 57 12.72 11.61 19.47
N THR A 58 11.82 10.64 19.45
CA THR A 58 11.48 9.78 20.58
C THR A 58 12.65 8.84 20.93
N PRO A 59 12.76 8.35 22.18
CA PRO A 59 13.77 7.35 22.55
C PRO A 59 13.75 6.09 21.68
N GLU A 60 12.57 5.65 21.26
CA GLU A 60 12.37 4.49 20.38
C GLU A 60 12.95 4.74 18.99
N GLU A 61 12.70 5.93 18.41
CA GLU A 61 13.27 6.33 17.12
C GLU A 61 14.80 6.45 17.18
N GLN A 62 15.35 6.99 18.28
CA GLN A 62 16.80 7.03 18.50
C GLN A 62 17.41 5.63 18.55
N MET A 63 16.76 4.71 19.26
CA MET A 63 17.21 3.33 19.38
C MET A 63 17.15 2.60 18.03
N LEU A 64 16.10 2.83 17.24
CA LEU A 64 15.97 2.31 15.88
C LEU A 64 17.10 2.82 14.99
N LEU A 65 17.37 4.13 15.00
CA LEU A 65 18.45 4.74 14.22
C LEU A 65 19.82 4.17 14.61
N LEU A 66 20.12 4.05 15.91
CA LEU A 66 21.37 3.44 16.39
C LEU A 66 21.50 1.98 15.95
N THR A 67 20.40 1.23 15.95
CA THR A 67 20.38 -0.17 15.50
C THR A 67 20.71 -0.27 14.01
N ILE A 68 20.14 0.61 13.18
CA ILE A 68 20.45 0.70 11.75
C ILE A 68 21.92 1.07 11.55
N LEU A 69 22.40 2.12 12.21
CA LEU A 69 23.78 2.59 12.10
C LEU A 69 24.79 1.51 12.51
N ASN A 70 24.55 0.79 13.61
CA ASN A 70 25.39 -0.31 14.05
C ASN A 70 25.37 -1.49 13.07
N SER A 71 24.20 -1.83 12.55
CA SER A 71 24.04 -2.91 11.57
C SER A 71 24.76 -2.59 10.26
N ASN A 72 24.65 -1.35 9.78
CA ASN A 72 25.33 -0.88 8.57
C ASN A 72 26.85 -0.77 8.77
N SER A 73 27.32 -0.37 9.96
CA SER A 73 28.75 -0.32 10.30
C SER A 73 29.45 -1.67 10.12
N LYS A 74 28.75 -2.77 10.43
CA LYS A 74 29.26 -4.14 10.26
C LYS A 74 29.40 -4.56 8.79
N ARG A 75 28.65 -3.92 7.87
CA ARG A 75 28.66 -4.20 6.43
C ARG A 75 29.77 -3.46 5.68
N LEU A 76 30.43 -2.49 6.30
CA LEU A 76 31.59 -1.80 5.72
C LEU A 76 32.80 -2.75 5.65
N SER A 77 33.50 -2.76 4.51
CA SER A 77 34.70 -3.60 4.31
C SER A 77 35.86 -3.21 5.22
N SER A 78 36.75 -4.16 5.49
CA SER A 78 37.99 -3.91 6.24
C SER A 78 38.86 -2.85 5.57
N ASP A 79 38.93 -2.88 4.24
CA ASP A 79 39.78 -1.97 3.45
C ASP A 79 39.28 -0.54 3.56
N PHE A 80 37.96 -0.35 3.46
CA PHE A 80 37.34 0.95 3.67
C PHE A 80 37.60 1.49 5.08
N LYS A 81 37.45 0.63 6.11
CA LYS A 81 37.74 1.00 7.50
C LYS A 81 39.20 1.43 7.67
N ALA A 82 40.14 0.71 7.08
CA ALA A 82 41.56 1.01 7.14
C ALA A 82 41.92 2.32 6.42
N GLU A 83 41.36 2.55 5.23
CA GLU A 83 41.53 3.80 4.47
C GLU A 83 41.04 5.00 5.30
N TYR A 84 39.86 4.89 5.89
CA TYR A 84 39.28 5.97 6.67
C TYR A 84 39.99 6.20 8.01
N GLN A 85 40.45 5.14 8.67
CA GLN A 85 41.28 5.26 9.87
C GLN A 85 42.59 6.02 9.60
N LYS A 86 43.18 5.88 8.41
CA LYS A 86 44.35 6.68 8.00
C LYS A 86 43.98 8.16 7.78
N LYS A 87 42.80 8.44 7.22
CA LYS A 87 42.28 9.82 7.05
C LYS A 87 41.95 10.50 8.39
N ARG A 88 41.62 9.75 9.44
CA ARG A 88 41.32 10.26 10.81
C ARG A 88 42.49 10.90 11.55
N VAL A 89 43.72 10.77 11.06
CA VAL A 89 44.95 11.14 11.80
C VAL A 89 45.08 12.65 12.07
N GLN A 90 44.17 13.50 11.58
CA GLN A 90 44.21 14.96 11.79
C GLN A 90 43.42 15.52 12.99
N GLY A 91 42.71 14.69 13.79
CA GLY A 91 42.04 15.17 15.01
C GLY A 91 41.76 14.07 16.04
N GLU A 92 42.30 14.22 17.26
CA GLU A 92 42.23 13.21 18.32
C GLU A 92 40.79 12.91 18.81
N GLU A 93 39.87 13.87 18.64
CA GLU A 93 38.50 13.82 19.15
C GLU A 93 37.56 12.92 18.33
N GLU A 94 37.89 12.64 17.06
CA GLU A 94 37.04 11.77 16.24
C GLU A 94 37.18 10.29 16.59
N ARG A 95 38.20 9.84 17.34
CA ARG A 95 38.45 8.40 17.61
C ARG A 95 37.25 7.65 18.22
N LEU A 96 36.34 8.37 18.88
CA LEU A 96 35.16 7.83 19.54
C LEU A 96 33.97 7.59 18.60
N PHE A 97 34.04 8.06 17.35
CA PHE A 97 32.96 7.91 16.40
C PHE A 97 33.07 6.58 15.64
N PHE A 98 31.93 5.99 15.31
CA PHE A 98 31.81 4.81 14.47
C PHE A 98 31.48 5.21 13.04
N PHE A 99 32.00 4.46 12.06
CA PHE A 99 31.60 4.63 10.67
C PHE A 99 30.36 3.82 10.38
N SER A 100 29.46 4.40 9.61
CA SER A 100 28.30 3.72 9.06
C SER A 100 27.96 4.34 7.70
N PHE A 101 26.85 3.88 7.14
CA PHE A 101 26.28 4.49 5.95
C PHE A 101 24.77 4.54 6.07
N LEU A 102 24.19 5.53 5.41
CA LEU A 102 22.76 5.67 5.21
C LEU A 102 22.48 5.59 3.71
N LEU A 103 21.40 4.89 3.38
CA LEU A 103 20.83 4.95 2.04
C LEU A 103 19.70 5.99 2.09
N PRO A 104 19.49 6.77 1.01
CA PRO A 104 18.32 7.63 0.87
C PRO A 104 17.11 6.73 0.73
N MET A 105 16.58 6.32 1.88
CA MET A 105 15.33 5.61 1.97
C MET A 105 14.27 6.62 1.56
N GLY A 106 13.74 6.46 0.35
CA GLY A 106 12.43 7.03 0.04
C GLY A 106 11.40 6.49 1.04
N PRO A 107 10.18 7.06 1.07
CA PRO A 107 9.07 6.42 1.75
C PRO A 107 9.04 4.94 1.33
N LEU A 108 9.09 4.02 2.30
CA LEU A 108 9.04 2.60 2.01
C LEU A 108 7.83 2.35 1.13
N SER A 109 8.05 1.71 -0.02
CA SER A 109 6.94 1.33 -0.88
C SER A 109 6.01 0.39 -0.09
N HIS A 110 4.76 0.32 -0.50
CA HIS A 110 3.78 -0.56 0.16
C HIS A 110 4.16 -2.03 0.01
N GLU A 111 4.85 -2.35 -1.07
CA GLU A 111 5.44 -3.66 -1.29
C GLU A 111 6.55 -3.96 -0.27
N ASP A 112 7.46 -3.01 -0.03
CA ASP A 112 8.54 -3.16 0.96
C ASP A 112 7.97 -3.28 2.38
N LEU A 113 7.01 -2.42 2.74
CA LEU A 113 6.31 -2.51 4.03
C LEU A 113 5.64 -3.87 4.20
N ALA A 114 5.06 -4.42 3.15
CA ALA A 114 4.38 -5.69 3.20
C ALA A 114 5.33 -6.91 3.20
N LYS A 115 6.55 -6.78 2.64
CA LYS A 115 7.64 -7.75 2.80
C LYS A 115 8.16 -7.73 4.24
N LEU A 116 8.42 -6.54 4.79
CA LEU A 116 8.92 -6.35 6.16
C LEU A 116 7.94 -6.80 7.25
N THR A 117 6.63 -6.77 6.96
CA THR A 117 5.58 -7.17 7.91
C THR A 117 5.16 -8.64 7.76
N LYS A 118 5.72 -9.39 6.80
CA LYS A 118 5.41 -10.82 6.63
C LYS A 118 6.26 -11.64 7.61
N THR A 119 5.68 -12.03 8.74
CA THR A 119 6.25 -13.06 9.61
C THR A 119 5.75 -14.43 9.15
N GLU A 120 6.66 -15.29 8.71
CA GLU A 120 6.36 -16.72 8.50
C GLU A 120 6.70 -17.47 9.79
N GLY A 121 5.68 -18.03 10.45
CA GLY A 121 5.85 -18.68 11.74
C GLY A 121 5.52 -17.78 12.91
N CYS A 122 6.16 -18.02 14.06
CA CYS A 122 5.79 -17.34 15.29
C CYS A 122 6.13 -15.86 15.23
N VAL A 123 5.17 -14.97 15.46
CA VAL A 123 5.39 -13.50 15.44
C VAL A 123 6.42 -13.01 16.48
N VAL A 124 6.75 -13.84 17.47
CA VAL A 124 7.70 -13.51 18.54
C VAL A 124 9.10 -14.09 18.31
N CYS A 125 9.18 -15.35 17.90
CA CYS A 125 10.46 -16.08 17.83
C CYS A 125 10.73 -16.73 16.47
N GLU A 126 9.87 -16.51 15.48
CA GLU A 126 10.02 -16.94 14.07
C GLU A 126 10.09 -18.46 13.84
N LYS A 127 9.90 -19.27 14.90
CA LYS A 127 9.83 -20.73 14.77
C LYS A 127 8.63 -21.15 13.92
N LYS A 128 8.87 -22.12 13.03
CA LYS A 128 7.84 -22.80 12.21
C LYS A 128 7.11 -23.86 13.06
N GLY A 129 5.90 -24.27 12.64
CA GLY A 129 5.07 -25.21 13.40
C GLY A 129 4.26 -24.51 14.49
N VAL A 130 3.28 -23.72 14.07
CA VAL A 130 2.61 -22.71 14.89
C VAL A 130 1.10 -22.87 14.86
N SER A 131 0.46 -22.53 15.97
CA SER A 131 -1.00 -22.40 16.06
C SER A 131 -1.42 -20.94 15.86
N LYS A 132 -2.52 -20.72 15.15
CA LYS A 132 -3.11 -19.38 15.00
C LYS A 132 -3.80 -18.95 16.29
N CYS A 133 -3.81 -17.64 16.54
CA CYS A 133 -4.61 -17.06 17.60
C CYS A 133 -6.09 -17.43 17.40
N SER A 134 -6.71 -18.12 18.36
CA SER A 134 -8.09 -18.62 18.25
C SER A 134 -9.14 -17.51 18.13
N GLY A 135 -8.82 -16.28 18.59
CA GLY A 135 -9.73 -15.13 18.48
C GLY A 135 -9.78 -14.55 17.07
N CYS A 136 -8.64 -14.08 16.56
CA CYS A 136 -8.57 -13.33 15.30
C CYS A 136 -8.16 -14.15 14.08
N LEU A 137 -7.50 -15.31 14.29
CA LEU A 137 -6.89 -16.16 13.27
C LEU A 137 -5.86 -15.46 12.37
N ALA A 138 -5.38 -14.27 12.76
CA ALA A 138 -4.52 -13.42 11.94
C ALA A 138 -3.02 -13.51 12.26
N VAL A 139 -2.67 -13.96 13.48
CA VAL A 139 -1.27 -14.10 13.92
C VAL A 139 -0.99 -15.51 14.38
N GLU A 140 0.25 -15.93 14.23
CA GLU A 140 0.74 -17.27 14.49
C GLU A 140 1.70 -17.29 15.69
N TYR A 141 1.57 -18.29 16.55
CA TYR A 141 2.42 -18.51 17.72
C TYR A 141 2.88 -19.96 17.79
N CYS A 142 4.13 -20.20 18.18
CA CYS A 142 4.62 -21.57 18.44
C CYS A 142 4.06 -22.16 19.75
N GLY A 143 3.41 -21.35 20.59
CA GLY A 143 2.83 -21.78 21.86
C GLY A 143 2.26 -20.61 22.67
N SER A 144 1.64 -20.94 23.81
CA SER A 144 0.98 -19.99 24.69
C SER A 144 1.93 -18.98 25.33
N GLU A 145 3.21 -19.32 25.49
CA GLU A 145 4.23 -18.42 26.02
C GLU A 145 4.46 -17.21 25.10
N CYS A 146 4.71 -17.45 23.81
CA CYS A 146 4.85 -16.39 22.81
C CYS A 146 3.55 -15.59 22.64
N GLN A 147 2.39 -16.25 22.73
CA GLN A 147 1.11 -15.55 22.72
C GLN A 147 0.97 -14.58 23.92
N LYS A 148 1.30 -15.03 25.13
CA LYS A 148 1.25 -14.19 26.34
C LYS A 148 2.21 -13.01 26.27
N LEU A 149 3.41 -13.23 25.73
CA LEU A 149 4.42 -12.18 25.57
C LEU A 149 3.92 -11.07 24.63
N HIS A 150 3.38 -11.44 23.47
CA HIS A 150 2.86 -10.49 22.49
C HIS A 150 1.44 -9.98 22.81
N TRP A 151 0.77 -10.52 23.84
CA TRP A 151 -0.65 -10.22 24.10
C TRP A 151 -0.93 -8.74 24.35
N LYS A 152 -0.03 -8.02 25.03
CA LYS A 152 -0.23 -6.58 25.30
C LYS A 152 -0.37 -5.77 24.01
N GLU A 153 0.43 -6.09 23.00
CA GLU A 153 0.39 -5.44 21.68
C GLU A 153 -0.72 -6.02 20.79
N HIS A 154 -0.94 -7.33 20.86
CA HIS A 154 -1.91 -8.02 20.02
C HIS A 154 -3.37 -7.76 20.42
N LYS A 155 -3.66 -7.53 21.71
CA LYS A 155 -5.03 -7.57 22.26
C LYS A 155 -6.00 -6.62 21.57
N SER A 156 -5.58 -5.40 21.24
CA SER A 156 -6.47 -4.42 20.57
C SER A 156 -6.83 -4.91 19.16
N LEU A 157 -5.82 -5.27 18.37
CA LEU A 157 -5.99 -5.81 17.01
C LEU A 157 -6.79 -7.13 17.02
N CYS A 158 -6.54 -8.00 18.00
CA CYS A 158 -7.28 -9.25 18.18
C CYS A 158 -8.77 -8.98 18.34
N LYS A 159 -9.13 -8.01 19.20
CA LYS A 159 -10.53 -7.61 19.42
C LYS A 159 -11.18 -7.08 18.15
N THR A 160 -10.45 -6.34 17.32
CA THR A 160 -10.95 -5.86 16.02
C THR A 160 -11.40 -7.02 15.13
N LEU A 161 -10.74 -8.18 15.18
CA LEU A 161 -11.07 -9.31 14.30
C LEU A 161 -11.91 -10.41 14.98
N THR A 162 -11.92 -10.49 16.31
CA THR A 162 -12.61 -11.56 17.04
C THR A 162 -14.12 -11.43 16.91
N GLY A 163 -14.78 -12.40 16.26
CA GLY A 163 -16.22 -12.37 15.99
C GLY A 163 -16.62 -11.44 14.84
N ALA A 164 -15.67 -11.06 13.98
CA ALA A 164 -15.96 -10.33 12.74
C ALA A 164 -16.83 -11.19 11.80
N LYS A 165 -17.86 -10.58 11.20
CA LYS A 165 -18.69 -11.21 10.17
C LYS A 165 -18.06 -10.94 8.81
N PHE A 166 -17.74 -12.02 8.10
CA PHE A 166 -17.20 -11.95 6.76
C PHE A 166 -18.32 -12.24 5.75
N HIS A 167 -18.50 -11.35 4.79
CA HIS A 167 -19.50 -11.48 3.74
C HIS A 167 -18.84 -11.83 2.42
N PRO A 168 -19.44 -12.75 1.63
CA PRO A 168 -18.91 -13.06 0.30
C PRO A 168 -18.90 -11.79 -0.56
N LEU A 169 -17.84 -11.67 -1.35
CA LEU A 169 -17.67 -10.64 -2.36
C LEU A 169 -17.07 -11.31 -3.59
N LYS A 170 -17.79 -11.22 -4.71
CA LYS A 170 -17.30 -11.62 -6.03
C LYS A 170 -16.74 -10.40 -6.77
N PHE A 171 -15.65 -10.61 -7.48
CA PHE A 171 -14.96 -9.55 -8.21
C PHE A 171 -14.41 -10.10 -9.53
N ASN A 172 -13.90 -9.20 -10.37
CA ASN A 172 -13.20 -9.58 -11.60
C ASN A 172 -11.79 -9.00 -11.65
N TYR A 173 -10.88 -9.63 -12.40
CA TYR A 173 -9.52 -9.12 -12.64
C TYR A 173 -9.45 -8.15 -13.81
N GLU A 174 -10.47 -8.16 -14.67
CA GLU A 174 -10.63 -7.24 -15.79
C GLU A 174 -11.64 -6.14 -15.45
N THR A 175 -11.40 -4.94 -15.97
CA THR A 175 -12.35 -3.83 -15.85
C THR A 175 -13.65 -4.13 -16.59
N GLU A 176 -14.71 -3.41 -16.26
CA GLU A 176 -15.96 -3.42 -17.04
C GLU A 176 -15.72 -3.17 -18.54
N ASP A 177 -14.91 -2.18 -18.90
CA ASP A 177 -14.67 -1.81 -20.30
C ASP A 177 -13.96 -2.90 -21.09
N ILE A 178 -12.94 -3.55 -20.49
CA ILE A 178 -12.20 -4.66 -21.12
C ILE A 178 -13.14 -5.85 -21.36
N ARG A 179 -13.99 -6.16 -20.37
CA ARG A 179 -14.96 -7.27 -20.48
C ARG A 179 -15.99 -7.00 -21.57
N ILE A 180 -16.50 -5.78 -21.65
CA ILE A 180 -17.44 -5.36 -22.70
C ILE A 180 -16.77 -5.43 -24.08
N ALA A 181 -15.54 -4.94 -24.22
CA ALA A 181 -14.79 -5.01 -25.47
C ALA A 181 -14.59 -6.46 -25.92
N ASN A 182 -14.14 -7.34 -25.02
CA ASN A 182 -13.96 -8.76 -25.28
C ASN A 182 -15.27 -9.44 -25.67
N MET A 183 -16.38 -9.10 -25.01
CA MET A 183 -17.71 -9.65 -25.32
C MET A 183 -18.23 -9.21 -26.70
N LEU A 184 -17.93 -7.97 -27.09
CA LEU A 184 -18.37 -7.38 -28.37
C LEU A 184 -17.38 -7.62 -29.51
N GLY A 185 -16.24 -8.29 -29.26
CA GLY A 185 -15.18 -8.48 -30.26
C GLY A 185 -14.50 -7.18 -30.69
N ILE A 186 -14.56 -6.13 -29.86
CA ILE A 186 -13.96 -4.82 -30.14
C ILE A 186 -12.46 -4.87 -29.76
N PRO A 187 -11.55 -4.44 -30.65
CA PRO A 187 -10.14 -4.34 -30.31
C PRO A 187 -9.89 -3.40 -29.12
N LEU A 188 -9.23 -3.90 -28.07
CA LEU A 188 -8.96 -3.19 -26.80
C LEU A 188 -8.23 -1.85 -26.95
N ALA A 189 -7.50 -1.64 -28.05
CA ALA A 189 -6.84 -0.37 -28.35
C ALA A 189 -7.84 0.81 -28.50
N ALA A 190 -9.12 0.52 -28.73
CA ALA A 190 -10.19 1.53 -28.87
C ALA A 190 -10.87 1.89 -27.54
N THR A 191 -10.74 1.08 -26.49
CA THR A 191 -11.36 1.38 -25.18
C THR A 191 -10.46 2.28 -24.35
N GLY A 192 -10.82 3.56 -24.27
CA GLY A 192 -10.07 4.59 -23.57
C GLY A 192 -9.74 4.20 -22.13
N VAL A 193 -8.46 4.00 -21.87
CA VAL A 193 -7.90 3.70 -20.56
C VAL A 193 -8.37 4.74 -19.54
N SER A 194 -8.90 4.29 -18.41
CA SER A 194 -9.39 5.15 -17.33
C SER A 194 -8.38 6.25 -16.97
N THR A 195 -8.88 7.37 -16.45
CA THR A 195 -8.14 8.59 -16.03
C THR A 195 -6.91 8.38 -15.13
N ARG A 196 -6.63 7.15 -14.69
CA ARG A 196 -5.39 6.74 -14.02
C ARG A 196 -4.18 6.65 -14.95
N ALA A 197 -4.38 6.38 -16.24
CA ALA A 197 -3.27 6.34 -17.22
C ALA A 197 -2.57 7.70 -17.40
N MET A 198 -3.19 8.80 -16.96
CA MET A 198 -2.68 10.14 -17.22
C MET A 198 -1.92 10.79 -16.06
N LYS A 199 -1.84 10.20 -14.85
CA LYS A 199 -1.29 10.92 -13.67
C LYS A 199 -0.37 10.15 -12.71
N THR A 200 0.04 8.92 -12.99
CA THR A 200 1.08 8.25 -12.19
C THR A 200 2.32 7.96 -13.04
N PRO A 201 3.55 8.16 -12.51
CA PRO A 201 4.77 7.64 -13.15
C PRO A 201 4.74 6.12 -13.35
N ASP A 202 3.80 5.42 -12.69
CA ASP A 202 3.56 3.97 -12.81
C ASP A 202 2.86 3.56 -14.11
N ILE A 203 3.28 4.11 -15.26
CA ILE A 203 2.81 3.71 -16.60
C ILE A 203 2.98 2.18 -16.80
N GLU A 204 3.98 1.57 -16.16
CA GLU A 204 4.23 0.13 -16.19
C GLU A 204 3.06 -0.74 -15.65
N ASN A 205 2.19 -0.19 -14.80
CA ASN A 205 1.07 -0.96 -14.25
C ASN A 205 -0.20 -0.85 -15.11
N SER A 206 -0.39 0.26 -15.81
CA SER A 206 -1.44 0.40 -16.84
C SER A 206 -1.18 -0.53 -18.04
N THR A 207 0.09 -0.83 -18.33
CA THR A 207 0.49 -1.71 -19.42
C THR A 207 0.37 -3.21 -19.09
N ARG A 208 0.04 -3.60 -17.85
CA ARG A 208 -0.16 -5.02 -17.49
C ARG A 208 -1.29 -5.68 -18.28
N PHE A 209 -2.31 -4.92 -18.67
CA PHE A 209 -3.44 -5.44 -19.47
C PHE A 209 -3.12 -5.54 -20.96
N THR A 210 -2.03 -4.91 -21.41
CA THR A 210 -1.57 -4.95 -22.81
C THR A 210 -0.29 -5.76 -23.00
N ASP A 211 0.35 -6.22 -21.92
CA ASP A 211 1.57 -7.04 -21.98
C ASP A 211 1.22 -8.48 -22.38
N PRO A 212 1.65 -8.94 -23.58
CA PRO A 212 1.41 -10.31 -24.03
C PRO A 212 2.01 -11.39 -23.12
N ASN A 213 2.99 -11.02 -22.29
CA ASN A 213 3.69 -11.90 -21.35
C ASN A 213 3.11 -11.86 -19.93
N HIS A 214 2.07 -11.07 -19.67
CA HIS A 214 1.40 -11.11 -18.37
C HIS A 214 0.85 -12.53 -18.14
N PRO A 215 1.12 -13.16 -16.99
CA PRO A 215 0.66 -14.53 -16.72
C PRO A 215 -0.86 -14.61 -16.89
N LYS A 216 -1.29 -15.41 -17.87
CA LYS A 216 -2.68 -15.68 -18.15
C LYS A 216 -3.23 -16.59 -17.04
N GLY A 217 -3.89 -15.99 -16.06
CA GLY A 217 -4.49 -16.73 -14.95
C GLY A 217 -4.69 -15.85 -13.72
N PRO A 218 -5.47 -16.33 -12.74
CA PRO A 218 -5.69 -15.58 -11.52
C PRO A 218 -4.38 -15.44 -10.72
N PRO A 219 -4.15 -14.29 -10.06
CA PRO A 219 -2.99 -14.09 -9.22
C PRO A 219 -2.91 -15.12 -8.08
N PRO A 220 -1.69 -15.53 -7.70
CA PRO A 220 -1.48 -16.54 -6.69
C PRO A 220 -2.04 -16.10 -5.32
N ASN A 221 -2.59 -17.06 -4.57
CA ASN A 221 -3.04 -16.80 -3.20
C ASN A 221 -1.84 -16.75 -2.22
N ILE A 222 -1.19 -15.59 -2.12
CA ILE A 222 -0.06 -15.40 -1.20
C ILE A 222 -0.47 -15.28 0.28
N HIS A 223 -1.76 -15.09 0.56
CA HIS A 223 -2.29 -14.92 1.92
C HIS A 223 -2.82 -16.23 2.53
N GLY A 224 -2.98 -17.28 1.71
CA GLY A 224 -3.57 -18.54 2.12
C GLY A 224 -4.97 -18.33 2.70
N ASN A 225 -5.18 -18.84 3.92
CA ASN A 225 -6.44 -18.68 4.67
C ASN A 225 -6.39 -17.54 5.69
N ASN A 226 -5.31 -16.76 5.74
CA ASN A 226 -5.15 -15.70 6.72
C ASN A 226 -6.00 -14.48 6.33
N PRO A 227 -6.67 -13.83 7.30
CA PRO A 227 -7.22 -12.50 7.08
C PRO A 227 -6.10 -11.52 6.73
N PHE A 228 -6.30 -10.72 5.70
CA PHE A 228 -5.38 -9.67 5.27
C PHE A 228 -6.15 -8.38 5.01
N LEU A 229 -5.44 -7.28 4.88
CA LEU A 229 -6.07 -5.99 4.64
C LEU A 229 -6.18 -5.70 3.14
N ILE A 230 -7.38 -5.31 2.72
CA ILE A 230 -7.65 -4.79 1.38
C ILE A 230 -7.94 -3.29 1.45
N LYS A 231 -7.60 -2.60 0.38
CA LYS A 231 -8.08 -1.25 0.09
C LYS A 231 -9.12 -1.34 -1.00
N VAL A 232 -10.29 -0.80 -0.71
CA VAL A 232 -11.37 -0.61 -1.67
C VAL A 232 -11.36 0.85 -2.06
N GLN A 233 -11.26 1.15 -3.35
CA GLN A 233 -11.29 2.50 -3.89
C GLN A 233 -12.50 2.67 -4.77
N ARG A 234 -13.24 3.77 -4.60
CA ARG A 234 -14.34 4.14 -5.49
C ARG A 234 -13.94 5.32 -6.36
N ASN A 235 -14.60 5.43 -7.51
CA ASN A 235 -14.58 6.66 -8.27
C ASN A 235 -15.45 7.71 -7.56
N ARG A 236 -14.88 8.86 -7.21
CA ARG A 236 -15.64 9.95 -6.56
C ARG A 236 -16.49 10.75 -7.55
N VAL A 237 -16.21 10.63 -8.85
CA VAL A 237 -16.98 11.25 -9.92
C VAL A 237 -18.15 10.34 -10.31
N LYS A 238 -17.94 9.02 -10.33
CA LYS A 238 -18.98 8.05 -10.66
C LYS A 238 -19.38 7.28 -9.39
N GLU A 239 -20.40 7.75 -8.68
CA GLU A 239 -20.85 7.10 -7.44
C GLU A 239 -21.26 5.63 -7.65
N ASP A 240 -21.87 5.32 -8.80
CA ASP A 240 -22.23 3.95 -9.23
C ASP A 240 -21.10 3.24 -10.00
N GLY A 241 -19.87 3.73 -9.85
CA GLY A 241 -18.71 3.20 -10.54
C GLY A 241 -18.24 1.85 -10.03
N GLU A 242 -17.45 1.21 -10.88
CA GLU A 242 -16.64 0.08 -10.49
C GLU A 242 -15.68 0.48 -9.36
N MET A 243 -15.57 -0.38 -8.35
CA MET A 243 -14.66 -0.17 -7.24
C MET A 243 -13.42 -1.04 -7.40
N ILE A 244 -12.24 -0.47 -7.14
CA ILE A 244 -10.95 -1.16 -7.24
C ILE A 244 -10.61 -1.76 -5.89
N ILE A 245 -10.26 -3.04 -5.86
CA ILE A 245 -9.87 -3.79 -4.67
C ILE A 245 -8.45 -4.31 -4.88
N HIS A 246 -7.55 -4.01 -3.95
CA HIS A 246 -6.22 -4.62 -3.93
C HIS A 246 -5.73 -4.77 -2.50
N ASP A 247 -4.78 -5.67 -2.30
CA ASP A 247 -4.06 -5.81 -1.05
C ASP A 247 -2.81 -4.90 -1.01
N ARG A 248 -2.16 -4.83 0.15
CA ARG A 248 -0.99 -3.95 0.36
C ARG A 248 0.22 -4.36 -0.51
N LYS A 249 0.33 -5.64 -0.86
CA LYS A 249 1.38 -6.18 -1.72
C LYS A 249 1.10 -5.97 -3.21
N ARG A 250 -0.09 -5.47 -3.57
CA ARG A 250 -0.62 -5.53 -4.94
C ARG A 250 -0.43 -6.92 -5.57
N SER A 251 -0.58 -7.96 -4.75
CA SER A 251 -0.56 -9.35 -5.20
C SER A 251 -1.76 -9.65 -6.07
N PHE A 252 -2.84 -8.88 -5.91
CA PHE A 252 -3.92 -8.78 -6.87
C PHE A 252 -4.44 -7.35 -6.96
N GLU A 253 -4.97 -7.01 -8.13
CA GLU A 253 -5.86 -5.86 -8.34
C GLU A 253 -7.14 -6.42 -8.98
N ALA A 254 -8.28 -6.04 -8.44
CA ALA A 254 -9.58 -6.58 -8.78
C ALA A 254 -10.62 -5.47 -8.82
N TYR A 255 -11.73 -5.76 -9.48
CA TYR A 255 -12.79 -4.84 -9.76
C TYR A 255 -14.13 -5.40 -9.27
N LEU A 256 -14.76 -4.66 -8.37
CA LEU A 256 -16.09 -4.94 -7.85
C LEU A 256 -17.10 -4.11 -8.63
N THR A 257 -17.93 -4.81 -9.38
CA THR A 257 -18.95 -4.23 -10.25
C THR A 257 -20.33 -4.49 -9.66
N ARG A 258 -21.17 -3.45 -9.58
CA ARG A 258 -22.51 -3.52 -8.98
C ARG A 258 -23.41 -4.56 -9.67
N GLY A 259 -23.50 -4.55 -11.00
CA GLY A 259 -24.49 -5.35 -11.75
C GLY A 259 -25.94 -4.90 -11.51
N GLY A 260 -26.76 -4.95 -12.57
CA GLY A 260 -28.17 -4.54 -12.55
C GLY A 260 -28.63 -3.93 -13.89
N ARG A 261 -29.94 -3.97 -14.19
CA ARG A 261 -30.52 -3.36 -15.41
C ARG A 261 -30.36 -1.83 -15.35
N ARG A 262 -29.65 -1.24 -16.31
CA ARG A 262 -29.96 0.12 -16.78
C ARG A 262 -30.88 -0.01 -17.99
N GLY A 263 -32.18 -0.08 -17.70
CA GLY A 263 -33.24 0.01 -18.70
C GLY A 263 -33.87 1.39 -18.64
N GLY A 264 -33.14 2.40 -19.08
CA GLY A 264 -33.60 3.78 -19.17
C GLY A 264 -32.62 4.56 -20.04
N PRO A 265 -33.07 5.35 -21.04
CA PRO A 265 -32.21 6.10 -21.94
C PRO A 265 -31.22 7.01 -21.19
N GLU A 266 -31.60 7.50 -20.01
CA GLU A 266 -30.91 8.60 -19.35
C GLU A 266 -29.70 8.20 -18.48
N ASP A 267 -29.45 6.89 -18.30
CA ASP A 267 -28.47 6.44 -17.31
C ASP A 267 -27.28 5.65 -17.87
N GLY A 268 -27.16 5.35 -19.16
CA GLY A 268 -26.07 4.50 -19.68
C GLY A 268 -24.69 5.17 -19.83
N TRP A 269 -23.61 4.54 -19.33
CA TRP A 269 -22.23 4.89 -19.72
C TRP A 269 -21.93 4.67 -21.22
N LEU A 270 -22.84 4.02 -21.96
CA LEU A 270 -22.72 3.84 -23.40
C LEU A 270 -23.07 5.10 -24.20
N GLU A 271 -23.98 5.96 -23.73
CA GLU A 271 -24.33 7.20 -24.46
C GLU A 271 -23.29 8.31 -24.30
N GLY A 272 -22.61 8.39 -23.14
CA GLY A 272 -21.67 9.47 -22.85
C GLY A 272 -20.24 9.28 -23.38
N TYR A 273 -19.82 8.04 -23.68
CA TYR A 273 -18.40 7.74 -23.99
C TYR A 273 -18.11 7.48 -25.48
N TYR A 274 -19.13 7.15 -26.28
CA TYR A 274 -19.00 6.90 -27.72
C TYR A 274 -19.24 8.10 -28.68
N PRO A 275 -19.23 9.40 -28.30
CA PRO A 275 -19.28 10.48 -29.31
C PRO A 275 -18.01 10.63 -30.16
N SER A 276 -16.88 9.99 -29.80
CA SER A 276 -15.58 10.22 -30.45
C SER A 276 -15.10 9.12 -31.41
N MET A 277 -15.83 8.02 -31.56
CA MET A 277 -15.52 6.99 -32.55
C MET A 277 -16.30 7.26 -33.85
N ARG A 278 -15.73 8.10 -34.71
CA ARG A 278 -16.37 8.61 -35.95
C ARG A 278 -16.66 7.56 -37.05
N ASP A 279 -16.41 6.27 -36.82
CA ASP A 279 -16.66 5.20 -37.79
C ASP A 279 -17.51 4.04 -37.23
N LEU A 280 -18.19 4.21 -36.09
CA LEU A 280 -19.18 3.25 -35.61
C LEU A 280 -20.58 3.54 -36.19
N PRO A 281 -21.47 2.53 -36.29
CA PRO A 281 -22.86 2.73 -36.69
C PRO A 281 -23.51 3.85 -35.86
N SER A 282 -24.46 4.57 -36.46
CA SER A 282 -25.13 5.71 -35.82
C SER A 282 -25.67 5.36 -34.43
N VAL A 283 -25.83 6.34 -33.54
CA VAL A 283 -26.37 6.13 -32.18
C VAL A 283 -27.70 5.37 -32.21
N ASP A 284 -28.53 5.64 -33.22
CA ASP A 284 -29.79 4.92 -33.46
C ASP A 284 -29.59 3.48 -33.94
N GLU A 285 -28.58 3.20 -34.77
CA GLU A 285 -28.21 1.84 -35.19
C GLU A 285 -27.59 1.04 -34.04
N LEU A 286 -26.73 1.65 -33.21
CA LEU A 286 -26.21 1.05 -31.98
C LEU A 286 -27.32 0.80 -30.96
N ALA A 287 -28.22 1.76 -30.75
CA ALA A 287 -29.37 1.61 -29.86
C ALA A 287 -30.38 0.57 -30.37
N LYS A 288 -30.53 0.42 -31.70
CA LYS A 288 -31.33 -0.62 -32.33
C LYS A 288 -30.64 -1.99 -32.26
N MET A 289 -29.34 -2.06 -32.48
CA MET A 289 -28.52 -3.27 -32.25
C MET A 289 -28.53 -3.69 -30.77
N LEU A 290 -28.55 -2.75 -29.82
CA LEU A 290 -28.67 -2.97 -28.36
C LEU A 290 -30.11 -3.18 -27.88
N LYS A 291 -31.13 -2.84 -28.67
CA LYS A 291 -32.55 -3.19 -28.43
C LYS A 291 -32.88 -4.57 -28.98
N ASP A 292 -32.34 -4.91 -30.16
CA ASP A 292 -32.54 -6.18 -30.85
C ASP A 292 -31.61 -7.26 -30.27
N MET A 293 -30.40 -6.90 -29.83
CA MET A 293 -29.74 -7.59 -28.71
C MET A 293 -30.52 -7.23 -27.46
N GLU A 294 -31.63 -7.92 -27.25
CA GLU A 294 -32.10 -8.16 -25.90
C GLU A 294 -30.84 -8.57 -25.10
N ILE A 295 -30.25 -7.65 -24.32
CA ILE A 295 -29.36 -8.02 -23.23
C ILE A 295 -30.30 -8.67 -22.19
N LYS A 296 -30.96 -9.78 -22.57
CA LYS A 296 -31.12 -10.92 -21.68
C LYS A 296 -29.73 -11.07 -21.11
N GLY A 297 -29.57 -10.74 -19.83
CA GLY A 297 -28.29 -10.76 -19.15
C GLY A 297 -27.49 -11.91 -19.72
N GLY A 298 -26.48 -11.57 -20.55
CA GLY A 298 -25.88 -12.54 -21.45
C GLY A 298 -25.56 -13.77 -20.63
N LYS A 299 -25.88 -14.98 -21.12
CA LYS A 299 -25.44 -16.20 -20.44
C LYS A 299 -23.95 -16.04 -20.13
N GLY A 300 -23.60 -15.75 -18.88
CA GLY A 300 -22.25 -15.34 -18.47
C GLY A 300 -22.07 -13.95 -17.81
N THR A 301 -23.08 -13.08 -17.66
CA THR A 301 -22.92 -11.80 -16.91
C THR A 301 -23.24 -11.92 -15.42
N GLY A 302 -23.98 -12.96 -15.01
CA GLY A 302 -24.22 -13.31 -13.60
C GLY A 302 -22.99 -13.84 -12.86
N THR A 303 -21.90 -14.11 -13.57
CA THR A 303 -20.60 -14.55 -13.01
C THR A 303 -19.65 -13.41 -12.71
N VAL A 304 -20.07 -12.15 -12.92
CA VAL A 304 -19.14 -11.03 -13.13
C VAL A 304 -19.50 -9.77 -12.33
N THR A 305 -20.59 -9.81 -11.57
CA THR A 305 -21.10 -8.69 -10.77
C THR A 305 -21.53 -9.18 -9.39
N ASP A 306 -21.52 -8.27 -8.40
CA ASP A 306 -21.94 -8.55 -7.03
C ASP A 306 -22.63 -7.33 -6.43
N THR A 307 -23.94 -7.23 -6.67
CA THR A 307 -24.77 -6.10 -6.23
C THR A 307 -24.79 -5.98 -4.71
N GLU A 308 -24.89 -7.10 -4.01
CA GLU A 308 -24.97 -7.11 -2.55
C GLU A 308 -23.66 -6.61 -1.93
N ALA A 309 -22.52 -7.14 -2.37
CA ALA A 309 -21.22 -6.71 -1.86
C ALA A 309 -20.90 -5.26 -2.25
N TRP A 310 -21.30 -4.83 -3.46
CA TRP A 310 -21.14 -3.45 -3.90
C TRP A 310 -21.96 -2.47 -3.05
N GLU A 311 -23.22 -2.80 -2.73
CA GLU A 311 -24.06 -1.97 -1.87
C GLU A 311 -23.50 -1.90 -0.43
N LYS A 312 -22.97 -3.01 0.10
CA LYS A 312 -22.28 -2.99 1.41
C LYS A 312 -21.05 -2.09 1.39
N ALA A 313 -20.24 -2.15 0.34
CA ALA A 313 -19.11 -1.25 0.16
C ALA A 313 -19.57 0.21 0.09
N ARG A 314 -20.64 0.50 -0.65
CA ARG A 314 -21.22 1.86 -0.75
C ARG A 314 -21.67 2.39 0.61
N VAL A 315 -22.37 1.59 1.41
CA VAL A 315 -22.79 1.96 2.77
C VAL A 315 -21.56 2.26 3.64
N ALA A 316 -20.55 1.38 3.61
CA ALA A 316 -19.30 1.56 4.34
C ALA A 316 -18.57 2.87 3.96
N PHE A 317 -18.55 3.25 2.68
CA PHE A 317 -18.03 4.55 2.24
C PHE A 317 -18.83 5.72 2.80
N ARG A 318 -20.17 5.63 2.81
CA ARG A 318 -21.04 6.69 3.33
C ARG A 318 -20.80 6.93 4.82
N GLU A 319 -20.68 5.86 5.60
CA GLU A 319 -20.40 5.94 7.04
C GLU A 319 -19.05 6.62 7.30
N GLU A 320 -17.98 6.22 6.58
CA GLU A 320 -16.66 6.88 6.72
C GLU A 320 -16.66 8.34 6.25
N ASP A 321 -17.44 8.68 5.23
CA ASP A 321 -17.60 10.07 4.81
C ASP A 321 -18.29 10.93 5.87
N GLU A 322 -19.32 10.39 6.53
CA GLU A 322 -20.02 11.06 7.62
C GLU A 322 -19.11 11.27 8.83
N GLU A 323 -18.30 10.28 9.19
CA GLU A 323 -17.27 10.41 10.23
C GLU A 323 -16.22 11.46 9.85
N LEU A 324 -15.74 11.43 8.60
CA LEU A 324 -14.79 12.42 8.10
C LEU A 324 -15.37 13.84 8.18
N LYS A 325 -16.63 14.04 7.77
CA LYS A 325 -17.33 15.32 7.90
C LYS A 325 -17.43 15.78 9.36
N LYS A 326 -17.78 14.89 10.29
CA LYS A 326 -17.86 15.20 11.73
C LYS A 326 -16.50 15.66 12.30
N SER A 327 -15.39 15.11 11.79
CA SER A 327 -14.03 15.50 12.17
C SER A 327 -13.53 16.80 11.51
N GLY A 328 -14.36 17.49 10.73
CA GLY A 328 -13.98 18.70 9.99
C GLY A 328 -13.12 18.43 8.74
N GLY A 329 -13.03 17.16 8.32
CA GLY A 329 -12.35 16.74 7.09
C GLY A 329 -13.30 16.68 5.88
N GLY A 330 -12.73 16.52 4.68
CA GLY A 330 -13.52 16.28 3.45
C GLY A 330 -13.63 17.47 2.49
N GLN A 331 -12.70 18.44 2.56
CA GLN A 331 -12.61 19.50 1.56
C GLN A 331 -12.50 18.93 0.13
N PRO A 332 -13.07 19.61 -0.89
CA PRO A 332 -12.97 19.19 -2.27
C PRO A 332 -11.51 19.15 -2.71
N THR A 333 -11.02 17.97 -3.06
CA THR A 333 -9.62 17.77 -3.48
C THR A 333 -9.39 18.14 -4.94
N ASN A 334 -10.45 18.38 -5.70
CA ASN A 334 -10.39 18.71 -7.12
C ASN A 334 -11.30 19.93 -7.43
N PRO A 335 -10.72 21.08 -7.82
CA PRO A 335 -11.48 22.27 -8.19
C PRO A 335 -12.45 22.05 -9.36
N MET A 336 -12.17 21.08 -10.23
CA MET A 336 -12.99 20.74 -11.39
C MET A 336 -14.24 19.92 -11.01
N PHE A 337 -14.18 19.17 -9.90
CA PHE A 337 -15.29 18.35 -9.40
C PHE A 337 -15.50 18.64 -7.91
N PRO A 338 -15.99 19.84 -7.55
CA PRO A 338 -16.13 20.25 -6.15
C PRO A 338 -17.17 19.43 -5.37
N TRP A 339 -18.06 18.73 -6.08
CA TRP A 339 -19.03 17.79 -5.52
C TRP A 339 -18.42 16.42 -5.17
N ALA A 340 -17.23 16.09 -5.70
CA ALA A 340 -16.52 14.83 -5.46
C ALA A 340 -15.82 14.83 -4.08
N THR A 341 -16.62 14.92 -3.02
CA THR A 341 -16.21 14.98 -1.60
C THR A 341 -16.19 13.60 -0.94
N GLY A 342 -15.74 13.51 0.31
CA GLY A 342 -15.69 12.24 1.07
C GLY A 342 -14.42 11.41 0.84
N THR A 343 -14.32 10.26 1.49
CA THR A 343 -13.25 9.27 1.36
C THR A 343 -13.30 8.58 -0.03
N GLY A 344 -12.18 8.58 -0.74
CA GLY A 344 -12.06 7.87 -2.03
C GLY A 344 -11.56 6.44 -1.88
N LYS A 345 -11.28 6.05 -0.64
CA LYS A 345 -10.73 4.74 -0.27
C LYS A 345 -11.18 4.39 1.14
N ILE A 346 -11.45 3.11 1.35
CA ILE A 346 -11.69 2.50 2.66
C ILE A 346 -10.80 1.25 2.80
N TYR A 347 -10.60 0.80 4.04
CA TYR A 347 -9.78 -0.37 4.34
C TYR A 347 -10.58 -1.42 5.09
N ARG A 348 -10.59 -2.65 4.59
CA ARG A 348 -11.36 -3.75 5.18
C ARG A 348 -10.51 -5.00 5.29
N TYR A 349 -10.78 -5.82 6.31
CA TYR A 349 -10.18 -7.13 6.40
C TYR A 349 -10.88 -8.09 5.45
N ALA A 350 -10.12 -8.87 4.71
CA ALA A 350 -10.62 -9.87 3.77
C ALA A 350 -9.91 -11.21 3.95
N ARG A 351 -10.58 -12.28 3.52
CA ARG A 351 -10.03 -13.63 3.39
C ARG A 351 -10.26 -14.10 1.97
N ARG A 352 -9.32 -14.85 1.40
CA ARG A 352 -9.54 -15.43 0.09
C ARG A 352 -10.39 -16.69 0.22
N LYS A 353 -11.50 -16.75 -0.53
CA LYS A 353 -12.41 -17.91 -0.58
C LYS A 353 -12.23 -18.71 -1.85
N GLY A 354 -12.03 -18.02 -2.95
CA GLY A 354 -11.90 -18.61 -4.26
C GLY A 354 -11.03 -17.78 -5.18
N VAL A 355 -11.04 -18.14 -6.46
CA VAL A 355 -10.28 -17.45 -7.50
C VAL A 355 -10.76 -16.01 -7.67
N ASN A 356 -12.08 -15.83 -7.80
CA ASN A 356 -12.75 -14.54 -7.99
C ASN A 356 -13.61 -14.16 -6.76
N GLU A 357 -13.31 -14.72 -5.60
CA GLU A 357 -14.13 -14.56 -4.39
C GLU A 357 -13.27 -14.25 -3.16
N LEU A 358 -13.65 -13.16 -2.48
CA LEU A 358 -13.21 -12.83 -1.12
C LEU A 358 -14.37 -13.04 -0.16
N GLU A 359 -14.05 -13.17 1.12
CA GLU A 359 -14.97 -12.79 2.17
C GLU A 359 -14.44 -11.52 2.83
N VAL A 360 -15.25 -10.47 2.91
CA VAL A 360 -14.86 -9.15 3.41
C VAL A 360 -15.65 -8.83 4.67
N CYS A 361 -14.95 -8.36 5.69
CA CYS A 361 -15.54 -7.87 6.93
C CYS A 361 -15.91 -6.40 6.76
N TRP A 362 -17.20 -6.10 6.58
CA TRP A 362 -17.72 -4.73 6.44
C TRP A 362 -17.97 -4.05 7.78
N ASP A 363 -18.32 -4.82 8.81
CA ASP A 363 -18.78 -4.33 10.12
C ASP A 363 -17.69 -3.71 11.00
N ARG A 364 -16.41 -3.85 10.61
CA ARG A 364 -15.28 -3.47 11.47
C ARG A 364 -14.17 -2.80 10.69
N ASN A 365 -13.70 -1.69 11.23
CA ASN A 365 -12.61 -0.91 10.68
C ASN A 365 -11.27 -1.28 11.35
N PRO A 366 -10.14 -1.14 10.66
CA PRO A 366 -8.83 -1.14 11.30
C PRO A 366 -8.78 -0.08 12.41
N GLU A 367 -8.13 -0.38 13.54
CA GLU A 367 -8.03 0.52 14.69
C GLU A 367 -7.38 1.88 14.35
N LYS A 368 -6.48 1.89 13.36
CA LYS A 368 -5.84 3.10 12.83
C LYS A 368 -5.92 3.05 11.31
N THR A 369 -5.99 4.23 10.68
CA THR A 369 -5.83 4.35 9.23
C THR A 369 -4.48 3.73 8.84
N PRO A 370 -4.49 2.64 8.06
CA PRO A 370 -3.27 1.98 7.65
C PRO A 370 -2.42 2.94 6.80
N VAL A 371 -1.10 2.89 6.99
CA VAL A 371 -0.16 3.45 6.03
C VAL A 371 -0.22 2.56 4.79
N TRP A 372 -1.04 2.97 3.82
CA TRP A 372 -1.39 2.11 2.70
C TRP A 372 -0.56 2.34 1.49
#